data_AF-A0A1Q7D1A0-F1
#
_entry.id   AF-A0A1Q7D1A0-F1
#
_cell.length_a   1.000
_cell.length_b   1.000
_cell.length_c   1.000
_cell.angle_alpha   90.00
_cell.angle_beta   90.00
_cell.angle_gamma   90.00
#
_symmetry.space_group_name_H-M   'P 1'
#
loop_
_entity.id
_entity.type
_entity.pdbx_description
1 polymer ?
#
loop_
_entity_poly.entity_id
_entity_poly.type
_entity_poly.pdbx_seq_one_letter_code
_entity_poly.pdbx_strand_id
1 'polypeptide(L)' 'MNKDEMEGKVEKAKGYVKEKTGQVIGNPDLEDEGAAERTAGKAQEAIGKAKRKAGEAIEDLGEKIKE' A
#
# COMPACT_ATOMS: atom_id res chain seq x y z
N MET A 1 5.84 10.87 5.09
CA MET A 1 5.27 9.74 4.31
C MET A 1 6.15 9.56 3.08
N ASN A 2 6.65 8.33 2.86
CA ASN A 2 7.48 8.03 1.69
C ASN A 2 6.61 7.90 0.43
N LYS A 3 7.21 8.13 -0.75
CA LYS A 3 6.53 8.16 -2.04
C LYS A 3 5.79 6.84 -2.33
N ASP A 4 6.42 5.70 -2.02
CA ASP A 4 5.85 4.36 -2.16
C ASP A 4 4.55 4.17 -1.36
N GLU A 5 4.46 4.82 -0.20
CA GLU A 5 3.30 4.70 0.68
C GLU A 5 2.12 5.57 0.21
N MET A 6 2.39 6.63 -0.54
CA MET A 6 1.34 7.36 -1.26
C MET A 6 0.87 6.58 -2.47
N GLU A 7 1.80 6.03 -3.27
CA GLU A 7 1.49 5.27 -4.48
C GLU A 7 0.61 4.05 -4.17
N GLY A 8 0.97 3.27 -3.13
CA GLY A 8 0.15 2.14 -2.69
C GLY A 8 -1.25 2.52 -2.18
N LYS A 9 -1.41 3.72 -1.60
CA LYS A 9 -2.74 4.23 -1.20
C LYS A 9 -3.59 4.61 -2.42
N VAL A 10 -2.98 5.21 -3.44
CA VAL A 10 -3.65 5.58 -4.69
C VAL A 10 -4.09 4.32 -5.44
N GLU A 11 -3.22 3.32 -5.57
CA GLU A 11 -3.56 2.04 -6.19
C GLU A 11 -4.68 1.31 -5.43
N LYS A 12 -4.64 1.33 -4.10
CA LYS A 12 -5.70 0.75 -3.27
C LYS A 12 -7.05 1.44 -3.46
N ALA A 13 -7.05 2.76 -3.58
CA ALA A 13 -8.27 3.53 -3.85
C ALA A 13 -8.82 3.26 -5.26
N LYS A 14 -7.94 3.24 -6.26
CA LYS A 14 -8.28 2.92 -7.66
C LYS A 14 -8.88 1.52 -7.78
N GLY A 15 -8.23 0.52 -7.18
CA GLY A 15 -8.71 -0.85 -7.16
C GLY A 15 -10.08 -0.98 -6.49
N TYR A 16 -10.30 -0.30 -5.36
CA TYR A 16 -11.61 -0.27 -4.70
C TYR A 16 -12.71 0.32 -5.60
N VAL A 17 -12.41 1.40 -6.33
CA VAL A 17 -13.36 2.01 -7.27
C VAL A 17 -13.68 1.05 -8.41
N LYS A 18 -12.67 0.39 -9.01
CA LYS A 18 -12.90 -0.63 -10.04
C LYS A 18 -13.74 -1.80 -9.54
N GLU A 19 -13.39 -2.35 -8.37
CA GLU A 19 -14.12 -3.46 -7.71
C GLU A 19 -15.60 -3.12 -7.55
N LYS A 20 -15.90 -1.96 -6.96
CA LYS A 20 -17.26 -1.48 -6.77
C LYS A 20 -17.99 -1.19 -8.07
N THR A 21 -17.30 -0.62 -9.05
CA THR A 21 -17.90 -0.31 -10.36
C THR A 21 -18.24 -1.59 -11.10
N GLY A 22 -17.34 -2.59 -11.09
CA GLY A 22 -17.55 -3.92 -11.66
C GLY A 22 -18.77 -4.61 -11.07
N GLN A 23 -18.88 -4.63 -9.73
CA GLN A 23 -20.06 -5.16 -9.05
C GLN A 23 -21.36 -4.45 -9.45
N VAL A 24 -21.34 -3.11 -9.56
CA VAL A 24 -22.53 -2.32 -9.90
C VAL A 24 -23.01 -2.56 -11.33
N ILE A 25 -22.08 -2.66 -12.29
CA ILE A 25 -22.41 -2.84 -13.71
C ILE A 25 -22.46 -4.32 -14.14
N GLY A 26 -22.16 -5.25 -13.23
CA GLY A 26 -22.09 -6.69 -13.52
C GLY A 26 -20.92 -7.08 -14.42
N ASN A 27 -19.76 -6.41 -14.29
CA ASN A 27 -18.54 -6.71 -15.03
C ASN A 27 -17.52 -7.44 -14.13
N PRO A 28 -17.36 -8.77 -14.29
CA PRO A 28 -16.47 -9.58 -13.45
C PRO A 28 -14.99 -9.26 -13.68
N ASP A 29 -14.58 -8.94 -14.92
CA ASP A 29 -13.18 -8.57 -15.22
C ASP A 29 -12.78 -7.31 -14.46
N LEU A 30 -13.67 -6.31 -14.43
CA LEU A 30 -13.43 -5.05 -13.72
C LEU A 30 -13.42 -5.25 -12.19
N GLU A 31 -14.24 -6.18 -11.69
CA GLU A 31 -14.25 -6.57 -10.29
C GLU A 31 -12.92 -7.20 -9.87
N ASP A 32 -12.46 -8.21 -10.63
CA ASP A 32 -11.23 -8.95 -10.39
C ASP A 32 -9.98 -8.06 -10.51
N GLU A 33 -9.92 -7.21 -11.54
CA GLU A 33 -8.87 -6.19 -11.66
C GLU A 33 -8.82 -5.27 -10.44
N GLY A 34 -9.98 -4.83 -9.96
CA GLY A 34 -10.08 -3.95 -8.79
C GLY A 34 -9.60 -4.64 -7.51
N ALA A 35 -10.00 -5.89 -7.30
CA ALA A 35 -9.57 -6.70 -6.16
C ALA A 35 -8.05 -6.96 -6.18
N ALA A 36 -7.48 -7.22 -7.37
CA ALA A 36 -6.05 -7.43 -7.56
C ALA A 36 -5.25 -6.15 -7.27
N GLU A 37 -5.61 -5.01 -7.88
CA GLU A 37 -4.96 -3.70 -7.63
C GLU A 37 -5.04 -3.32 -6.14
N ARG A 38 -6.19 -3.57 -5.49
CA ARG A 38 -6.37 -3.30 -4.06
C ARG A 38 -5.47 -4.16 -3.18
N THR A 39 -5.28 -5.43 -3.54
CA THR A 39 -4.43 -6.37 -2.81
C THR A 39 -2.95 -6.01 -2.99
N ALA A 40 -2.53 -5.69 -4.21
CA ALA A 40 -1.19 -5.21 -4.50
C ALA A 40 -0.84 -3.94 -3.70
N GLY A 41 -1.73 -2.94 -3.69
CA GLY A 41 -1.54 -1.71 -2.92
C GLY A 41 -1.45 -1.95 -1.40
N LYS A 42 -2.21 -2.91 -0.85
CA LYS A 42 -2.07 -3.31 0.56
C LYS A 42 -0.70 -3.95 0.84
N ALA A 43 -0.21 -4.80 -0.05
CA ALA A 43 1.08 -5.47 0.11
C ALA A 43 2.23 -4.45 0.07
N GLN A 44 2.21 -3.51 -0.88
CA GLN A 44 3.18 -2.41 -0.93
C GLN A 44 3.13 -1.52 0.32
N GLU A 45 1.94 -1.16 0.80
CA GLU A 45 1.79 -0.37 2.03
C GLU A 45 2.42 -1.11 3.25
N ALA A 46 2.23 -2.43 3.34
CA ALA A 46 2.82 -3.24 4.41
C ALA A 46 4.35 -3.27 4.33
N ILE A 47 4.90 -3.46 3.12
CA ILE A 47 6.36 -3.44 2.90
C ILE A 47 6.94 -2.06 3.22
N GLY A 48 6.28 -0.98 2.80
CA GLY A 48 6.70 0.39 3.10
C GLY A 48 6.73 0.68 4.60
N LYS A 49 5.69 0.26 5.33
CA LYS A 49 5.64 0.35 6.79
C LYS A 49 6.75 -0.44 7.48
N ALA A 50 7.03 -1.66 7.00
CA ALA A 50 8.09 -2.49 7.55
C ALA A 50 9.47 -1.85 7.33
N LYS A 51 9.75 -1.34 6.12
CA LYS A 51 10.98 -0.60 5.82
C LYS A 51 11.14 0.63 6.70
N ARG A 52 10.07 1.40 6.91
CA ARG A 52 10.11 2.57 7.80
C ARG A 52 10.47 2.18 9.22
N LYS A 53 9.78 1.19 9.80
CA LYS A 53 10.07 0.72 11.17
C LYS A 53 11.50 0.21 11.33
N ALA A 54 12.02 -0.48 10.31
CA ALA A 54 13.41 -0.93 10.32
C ALA A 54 14.38 0.26 10.26
N GLY A 55 14.09 1.29 9.46
CA GLY A 55 14.85 2.54 9.44
C GLY A 55 14.86 3.24 10.78
N GLU A 56 13.68 3.47 11.37
CA GLU A 56 13.52 4.13 12.68
C GLU A 56 14.31 3.40 13.76
N ALA A 57 14.27 2.06 13.80
CA ALA A 57 15.03 1.28 14.78
C ALA A 57 16.56 1.39 14.62
N ILE A 58 17.05 1.54 13.39
CA ILE A 58 18.48 1.74 13.11
C ILE A 58 18.91 3.16 13.49
N GLU A 59 18.07 4.17 13.21
CA GLU A 59 18.31 5.57 13.58
C GLU A 59 18.38 5.72 15.11
N ASP A 60 17.41 5.16 15.85
CA ASP A 60 17.38 5.12 17.31
C ASP A 60 18.65 4.50 17.93
N LEU A 61 19.14 3.40 17.32
CA LEU A 61 20.37 2.75 17.76
C LEU A 61 21.60 3.62 17.47
N GLY A 62 21.63 4.28 16.31
CA GLY A 62 22.71 5.19 15.92
C GLY A 62 22.82 6.40 16.85
N GLU A 63 21.69 7.00 17.26
CA GLU A 63 21.69 8.09 18.24
C GLU A 63 22.22 7.64 19.60
N LYS A 64 21.81 6.46 20.09
CA LYS A 64 22.27 5.91 21.38
C LYS A 64 23.75 5.56 21.44
N ILE A 65 24.38 5.22 20.32
CA ILE A 65 25.82 4.89 20.27
C ILE A 65 26.67 6.17 20.19
N LYS A 66 26.08 7.28 19.74
CA LYS A 66 26.78 8.56 19.55
C LYS A 66 26.84 9.40 20.83
N GLU A 67 26.02 9.08 21.82
CA GLU A 67 26.06 9.58 23.20
C GLU A 67 27.12 8.85 24.04
#